data_AF-A0A382MF30-F1
#
_entry.id   AF-A0A382MF30-F1
#
_cell.length_a   1.000
_cell.length_b   1.000
_cell.length_c   1.000
_cell.angle_alpha   90.00
_cell.angle_beta   90.00
_cell.angle_gamma   90.00
#
_symmetry.space_group_name_H-M   'P 1'
#
loop_
_entity.id
_entity.type
_entity.pdbx_description
1 polymer ?
#
loop_
_entity_poly.entity_id
_entity_poly.type
_entity_poly.pdbx_seq_one_letter_code
_entity_poly.pdbx_strand_id
1 'polypeptide(L)' 'METHFSKQQLKDEDNKSSEKILRKCVHCGFCNATCPTYDLLGDELDGPRGRIYLIKDML' A
#
# COMPACT_ATOMS: atom_id res chain seq x y z
N MET A 1 7.00 -3.89 -3.90
CA MET A 1 5.95 -2.85 -3.78
C MET A 1 6.36 -1.63 -4.59
N GLU A 2 6.14 -1.62 -5.90
CA GLU A 2 6.59 -0.49 -6.74
C GLU A 2 5.43 0.48 -6.98
N THR A 3 5.71 1.78 -6.84
CA THR A 3 4.79 2.89 -7.14
C THR A 3 5.59 3.88 -7.94
N HIS A 4 5.07 4.30 -9.09
CA HIS A 4 5.75 5.21 -9.99
C HIS A 4 5.01 6.54 -10.07
N PHE A 5 5.32 7.42 -9.13
CA PHE A 5 4.99 8.84 -9.28
C PHE A 5 5.94 9.48 -10.29
N SER A 6 5.40 10.26 -11.22
CA SER A 6 6.21 11.12 -12.07
C SER A 6 6.87 12.24 -11.27
N LYS A 7 7.98 12.80 -11.79
CA LYS A 7 8.64 13.97 -11.17
C LYS A 7 7.71 15.17 -10.98
N GLN A 8 6.64 15.25 -11.79
CA GLN A 8 5.66 16.33 -11.71
C GLN A 8 4.63 16.09 -10.61
N GLN A 9 4.17 14.85 -10.41
CA GLN A 9 3.29 14.48 -9.30
C GLN A 9 3.96 14.69 -7.94
N LEU A 10 5.28 14.44 -7.83
CA LEU A 10 6.05 14.63 -6.60
C LEU A 10 6.29 16.10 -6.20
N LYS A 11 5.85 17.06 -7.01
CA LYS A 11 5.82 18.47 -6.60
C LYS A 11 4.69 18.77 -5.62
N ASP A 12 3.65 17.96 -5.64
CA ASP A 12 2.58 18.01 -4.67
C ASP A 12 3.03 17.33 -3.37
N GLU A 13 2.87 18.03 -2.24
CA GLU A 13 3.36 17.56 -0.94
C GLU A 13 2.58 16.33 -0.43
N ASP A 14 1.30 16.20 -0.78
CA ASP A 14 0.47 15.06 -0.39
C ASP A 14 0.89 13.79 -1.16
N ASN A 15 1.17 13.92 -2.47
CA ASN A 15 1.73 12.83 -3.27
C ASN A 15 3.09 12.38 -2.75
N LYS A 16 3.96 13.33 -2.39
CA LYS A 16 5.30 13.04 -1.86
C LYS A 16 5.23 12.33 -0.50
N SER A 17 4.31 12.74 0.37
CA SER A 17 4.03 12.07 1.63
C SER A 17 3.50 10.64 1.40
N SER A 18 2.56 10.49 0.48
CA SER A 18 1.98 9.20 0.10
C SER A 18 3.04 8.25 -0.45
N GLU A 19 3.90 8.70 -1.38
CA GLU A 19 5.01 7.90 -1.90
C GLU A 19 5.90 7.36 -0.77
N LYS A 20 6.27 8.23 0.18
CA LYS A 20 7.11 7.86 1.32
C LYS A 20 6.45 6.78 2.17
N ILE A 21 5.15 6.86 2.41
CA ILE A 21 4.40 5.87 3.21
C ILE A 21 4.26 4.55 2.44
N LEU A 22 3.84 4.60 1.18
CA LEU A 22 3.60 3.42 0.34
C LEU A 22 4.88 2.59 0.14
N ARG A 23 6.04 3.24 0.05
CA ARG A 23 7.35 2.58 -0.06
C ARG A 23 7.83 1.90 1.24
N LYS A 24 7.18 2.13 2.39
CA LYS A 24 7.55 1.45 3.65
C LYS A 24 7.19 -0.04 3.68
N CYS A 25 6.25 -0.49 2.82
CA CYS A 25 5.87 -1.89 2.79
C CYS A 25 7.00 -2.75 2.20
N VAL A 26 7.64 -3.56 3.02
CA VAL A 26 8.73 -4.48 2.65
C VAL A 26 8.28 -5.93 2.44
N HIS A 27 6.97 -6.16 2.29
CA HIS A 27 6.37 -7.48 2.11
C HIS A 27 6.65 -8.50 3.22
N CYS A 28 6.98 -8.07 4.44
CA CYS A 28 7.28 -8.97 5.57
C CYS A 28 6.10 -9.81 6.08
N GLY A 29 4.86 -9.48 5.68
CA GLY A 29 3.66 -10.23 6.09
C GLY A 29 3.13 -9.89 7.49
N PHE A 30 3.77 -8.99 8.24
CA PHE A 30 3.37 -8.63 9.61
C PHE A 30 1.94 -8.06 9.68
N CYS A 31 1.51 -7.36 8.63
CA CYS A 31 0.14 -6.84 8.52
C CYS A 31 -0.92 -7.94 8.37
N ASN A 32 -0.57 -9.11 7.84
CA ASN A 32 -1.52 -10.19 7.62
C ASN A 32 -1.78 -10.95 8.94
N ALA A 33 -0.73 -11.11 9.75
CA ALA A 33 -0.82 -11.77 11.07
C ALA A 33 -1.78 -11.08 12.04
N THR A 34 -2.06 -9.78 11.85
CA THR A 34 -2.97 -9.00 12.69
C THR A 34 -4.28 -8.65 11.99
N CYS A 35 -4.48 -9.05 10.73
CA CYS A 35 -5.67 -8.69 9.98
C CYS A 35 -6.77 -9.74 10.15
N PRO A 36 -7.93 -9.39 10.76
CA PRO A 36 -9.04 -10.32 10.94
C PRO A 36 -9.67 -10.77 9.62
N THR A 37 -9.68 -9.92 8.59
CA THR A 37 -10.19 -10.30 7.26
C THR A 37 -9.31 -11.38 6.62
N TYR A 38 -7.99 -11.26 6.74
CA TYR A 38 -7.06 -12.27 6.25
C TYR A 38 -7.21 -13.59 7.03
N ASP A 39 -7.41 -13.52 8.35
CA ASP A 39 -7.66 -14.72 9.17
C ASP A 39 -8.92 -15.47 8.75
N LEU A 40 -9.99 -14.73 8.40
CA LEU A 40 -11.26 -15.32 7.97
C LEU A 40 -11.26 -15.85 6.54
N LEU A 41 -10.65 -15.12 5.59
CA LEU A 41 -10.75 -15.40 4.16
C LEU A 41 -9.50 -16.07 3.57
N GLY A 42 -8.35 -15.90 4.20
CA GLY A 42 -7.05 -16.37 3.70
C GLY A 42 -6.50 -15.60 2.49
N ASP A 43 -7.19 -14.54 2.03
CA ASP A 43 -6.78 -13.75 0.87
C ASP A 43 -6.06 -12.46 1.28
N GLU A 44 -4.79 -12.32 0.87
CA GLU A 44 -3.97 -11.11 1.13
C GLU A 44 -4.52 -9.86 0.43
N LEU A 45 -5.21 -10.02 -0.70
CA LEU A 45 -5.81 -8.93 -1.47
C LEU A 45 -7.03 -8.32 -0.76
N ASP A 46 -7.65 -9.04 0.16
CA ASP A 46 -8.72 -8.50 1.02
C ASP A 46 -8.17 -7.86 2.31
N GLY A 47 -6.89 -8.09 2.60
CA GLY A 47 -6.18 -7.59 3.77
C GLY A 47 -5.65 -6.15 3.61
N PRO A 48 -4.80 -5.69 4.55
CA PRO A 48 -4.28 -4.33 4.55
C PRO A 48 -3.41 -4.05 3.33
N ARG A 49 -2.67 -5.05 2.84
CA ARG A 49 -1.82 -4.90 1.65
C ARG A 49 -2.64 -4.73 0.37
N GLY A 50 -3.71 -5.51 0.22
CA GLY A 50 -4.70 -5.33 -0.85
C GLY A 50 -5.22 -3.90 -0.94
N ARG A 51 -5.57 -3.30 0.20
CA ARG A 51 -5.98 -1.88 0.25
C ARG A 51 -4.89 -0.92 -0.21
N ILE A 52 -3.62 -1.21 0.09
CA ILE A 52 -2.52 -0.39 -0.41
C ILE A 52 -2.44 -0.49 -1.94
N TYR A 53 -2.64 -1.66 -2.54
CA TYR A 53 -2.71 -1.77 -4.01
C TYR A 53 -3.85 -0.93 -4.60
N LEU A 54 -5.04 -0.99 -4.02
CA LEU A 54 -6.18 -0.16 -4.47
C LEU A 54 -5.89 1.34 -4.39
N ILE A 55 -5.22 1.80 -3.32
CA ILE A 55 -4.83 3.20 -3.18
C ILE A 55 -3.83 3.59 -4.27
N LYS A 56 -2.92 2.69 -4.66
CA LYS A 56 -1.96 2.96 -5.73
C LYS A 56 -2.64 3.12 -7.09
N ASP A 57 -3.66 2.32 -7.37
CA ASP A 57 -4.39 2.41 -8.63
C ASP A 57 -5.17 3.72 -8.79
N MET A 58 -5.42 4.43 -7.68
CA MET A 58 -6.08 5.74 -7.67
C MET A 58 -5.11 6.93 -7.85
N LEU A 59 -3.79 6.72 -7.79
CA LEU A 59 -2.74 7.77 -7.76
C LEU A 59 -1.92 7.82 -9.06
#